data_AF-H3R9T5-F1
#
_entry.id   AF-H3R9T5-F1
#
_cell.length_a   1.000
_cell.length_b   1.000
_cell.length_c   1.000
_cell.angle_alpha   90.00
_cell.angle_beta   90.00
_cell.angle_gamma   90.00
#
_symmetry.space_group_name_H-M   'P 1'
#
loop_
_entity.id
_entity.type
_entity.pdbx_description
1 polymer ?
#
loop_
_entity_poly.entity_id
_entity_poly.type
_entity_poly.pdbx_seq_one_letter_code
_entity_poly.pdbx_strand_id
1 'polypeptide(L)'
;MSTINITGNIEKAAITQLRSKAIVDGILAVIYTGPTKEDATAAATDFVNHLTLHNEASVRTACGDNFDKIQSAFAGQAQSIAEKLADAVIDADKAEVEGQVQTYVDNLQYKHSVDNGQDKVSAAQVAEAV
;
A
#
# COMPACT_ATOMS: atom_id res chain seq x y z
N MET A 1 43.10 -25.43 -0.85
CA MET A 1 42.07 -25.11 -1.85
C MET A 1 40.78 -24.90 -1.10
N SER A 2 40.28 -23.66 -1.06
CA SER A 2 38.96 -23.41 -0.46
C SER A 2 37.93 -23.95 -1.45
N THR A 3 37.25 -25.04 -1.11
CA THR A 3 36.11 -25.54 -1.88
C THR A 3 35.05 -24.46 -1.86
N ILE A 4 34.85 -23.77 -3.00
CA ILE A 4 33.77 -22.80 -3.15
C ILE A 4 32.47 -23.53 -2.83
N ASN A 5 31.74 -23.06 -1.82
CA ASN A 5 30.42 -23.58 -1.47
C ASN A 5 29.40 -23.11 -2.53
N ILE A 6 29.47 -23.70 -3.72
CA ILE A 6 28.66 -23.35 -4.89
C ILE A 6 27.17 -23.49 -4.56
N THR A 7 26.79 -24.56 -3.85
CA THR A 7 25.40 -24.81 -3.45
C THR A 7 24.85 -23.71 -2.56
N GLY A 8 25.55 -23.36 -1.47
CA GLY A 8 25.10 -22.28 -0.57
C GLY A 8 25.03 -20.91 -1.28
N ASN A 9 25.95 -20.65 -2.21
CA ASN A 9 25.92 -19.42 -3.02
C ASN A 9 24.71 -19.36 -3.96
N ILE A 10 24.36 -20.48 -4.59
CA ILE A 10 23.17 -20.60 -5.46
C ILE A 10 21.90 -20.40 -4.63
N GLU A 11 21.79 -21.04 -3.46
CA GLU A 11 20.63 -20.90 -2.57
C GLU A 11 20.41 -19.45 -2.14
N LYS A 12 21.47 -18.78 -1.67
CA LYS A 12 21.43 -17.38 -1.25
C LYS A 12 21.03 -16.45 -2.40
N ALA A 13 21.59 -16.66 -3.60
CA ALA A 13 21.26 -15.86 -4.78
C ALA A 13 19.81 -16.09 -5.21
N ALA A 14 19.32 -17.33 -5.22
CA ALA A 14 17.97 -17.67 -5.62
C ALA A 14 16.92 -17.07 -4.68
N ILE A 15 17.11 -17.20 -3.37
CA ILE A 15 16.20 -16.62 -2.37
C ILE A 15 16.21 -15.10 -2.42
N THR A 16 17.36 -14.48 -2.64
CA THR A 16 17.45 -13.02 -2.84
C THR A 16 16.66 -12.59 -4.07
N GLN A 17 16.77 -13.32 -5.19
CA GLN A 17 16.02 -13.03 -6.40
C GLN A 17 14.52 -13.19 -6.22
N LEU A 18 14.09 -14.23 -5.50
CA LEU A 18 12.66 -14.49 -5.20
C LEU A 18 12.03 -13.41 -4.32
N ARG A 19 12.84 -12.71 -3.51
CA ARG A 19 12.43 -11.57 -2.67
C ARG A 19 12.54 -10.22 -3.37
N SER A 20 12.96 -10.20 -4.64
CA SER A 20 13.13 -8.95 -5.38
C SER A 20 11.78 -8.29 -5.68
N LYS A 21 11.79 -6.96 -5.78
CA LYS A 21 10.63 -6.14 -6.14
C LYS A 21 9.96 -6.61 -7.44
N ALA A 22 10.75 -7.04 -8.42
CA ALA A 22 10.22 -7.54 -9.70
C ALA A 22 9.37 -8.81 -9.54
N ILE A 23 9.74 -9.72 -8.63
CA ILE A 23 8.94 -10.94 -8.35
C ILE A 23 7.69 -10.57 -7.56
N VAL A 24 7.82 -9.70 -6.56
CA VAL A 24 6.67 -9.18 -5.79
C VAL A 24 5.65 -8.54 -6.72
N ASP A 25 6.09 -7.67 -7.63
CA ASP A 25 5.24 -6.99 -8.61
C ASP A 25 4.60 -7.96 -9.59
N GLY A 26 5.35 -8.97 -10.03
CA GLY A 26 4.83 -10.02 -10.90
C GLY A 26 3.73 -10.85 -10.25
N ILE A 27 3.86 -11.17 -8.96
CA ILE A 27 2.81 -11.87 -8.19
C ILE A 27 1.63 -10.94 -7.94
N LEU A 28 1.88 -9.71 -7.49
CA LEU A 28 0.85 -8.71 -7.21
C LEU A 28 -0.05 -8.48 -8.43
N ALA A 29 0.53 -8.37 -9.62
CA ALA A 29 -0.22 -8.19 -10.88
C ALA A 29 -1.18 -9.35 -11.20
N VAL A 30 -0.92 -10.56 -10.68
CA VAL A 30 -1.77 -11.74 -10.89
C VAL A 30 -2.85 -11.85 -9.81
N ILE A 31 -2.52 -11.51 -8.55
CA ILE A 31 -3.41 -11.76 -7.42
C ILE A 31 -4.26 -10.55 -7.03
N TYR A 32 -3.89 -9.34 -7.42
CA TYR A 32 -4.62 -8.14 -7.05
C TYR A 32 -5.95 -8.08 -7.83
N THR A 33 -7.06 -8.33 -7.11
CA THR A 33 -8.42 -8.25 -7.64
C THR A 33 -9.21 -7.08 -7.03
N GLY A 34 -8.51 -6.04 -6.54
CA GLY A 34 -9.13 -4.87 -5.90
C GLY A 34 -9.99 -4.04 -6.86
N PRO A 35 -10.55 -2.92 -6.38
CA PRO A 35 -11.55 -2.15 -7.12
C PRO A 35 -11.01 -1.58 -8.42
N THR A 36 -11.89 -1.47 -9.43
CA THR A 36 -11.56 -0.75 -10.65
C THR A 36 -11.54 0.77 -10.38
N LYS A 37 -10.84 1.51 -11.24
CA LYS A 37 -10.80 2.97 -11.15
C LYS A 37 -12.20 3.58 -11.29
N GLU A 38 -13.04 3.00 -12.14
CA GLU A 38 -14.42 3.45 -12.36
C GLU A 38 -15.26 3.27 -11.09
N ASP A 39 -15.26 2.06 -10.50
CA ASP A 39 -16.02 1.76 -9.29
C ASP A 39 -15.56 2.61 -8.11
N ALA A 40 -14.23 2.74 -7.93
CA ALA A 40 -13.65 3.56 -6.87
C ALA A 40 -14.00 5.04 -7.05
N THR A 41 -14.01 5.55 -8.29
CA THR A 41 -14.39 6.95 -8.57
C THR A 41 -15.88 7.17 -8.32
N ALA A 42 -16.75 6.24 -8.72
CA ALA A 42 -18.18 6.33 -8.45
C ALA A 42 -18.48 6.38 -6.94
N ALA A 43 -17.86 5.49 -6.17
CA ALA A 43 -17.99 5.48 -4.71
C ALA A 43 -17.41 6.76 -4.07
N ALA A 44 -16.27 7.25 -4.54
CA ALA A 44 -15.66 8.48 -4.05
C ALA A 44 -16.51 9.72 -4.39
N THR A 45 -17.11 9.78 -5.57
CA THR A 45 -18.04 10.85 -5.95
C THR A 45 -19.28 10.86 -5.07
N ASP A 46 -19.86 9.68 -4.82
CA ASP A 46 -20.98 9.55 -3.89
C ASP A 46 -20.59 10.06 -2.48
N PHE A 47 -19.44 9.62 -1.97
CA PHE A 47 -18.93 10.10 -0.68
C PHE A 47 -18.74 11.63 -0.65
N VAL A 48 -18.06 12.21 -1.65
CA VAL A 48 -17.80 13.66 -1.71
C VAL A 48 -19.09 14.47 -1.79
N ASN A 49 -20.10 13.99 -2.53
CA ASN A 49 -21.41 14.63 -2.63
C ASN A 49 -22.19 14.62 -1.31
N HIS A 50 -21.92 13.65 -0.43
CA HIS A 50 -22.54 13.54 0.89
C HIS A 50 -21.71 14.17 2.02
N LEU A 51 -20.54 14.73 1.72
CA LEU A 51 -19.75 15.48 2.70
C LEU A 51 -20.52 16.72 3.15
N THR A 52 -20.70 16.82 4.46
CA THR A 52 -21.31 17.99 5.10
C THR A 52 -20.41 18.50 6.20
N LEU A 53 -20.51 19.80 6.50
CA LEU A 53 -19.74 20.40 7.58
C LEU A 53 -20.34 19.96 8.92
N HIS A 54 -19.54 19.28 9.74
CA HIS A 54 -19.95 18.85 11.08
C HIS A 54 -20.37 20.01 12.02
N ASN A 55 -19.95 21.24 11.72
CA ASN A 55 -20.33 22.47 12.43
C ASN A 55 -20.36 23.67 11.47
N GLU A 56 -21.33 23.67 10.55
CA GLU A 56 -21.44 24.71 9.51
C GLU A 56 -21.50 26.13 10.10
N ALA A 57 -22.23 26.35 11.20
CA ALA A 57 -22.40 27.68 11.79
C ALA A 57 -21.05 28.28 12.20
N SER A 58 -20.21 27.54 12.93
CA SER A 58 -18.89 28.01 13.32
C SER A 58 -17.95 28.21 12.12
N VAL A 59 -18.00 27.32 11.13
CA VAL A 59 -17.21 27.46 9.90
C VAL A 59 -17.63 28.71 9.11
N ARG A 60 -18.93 28.96 8.97
CA ARG A 60 -19.46 30.15 8.30
C ARG A 60 -19.05 31.42 9.03
N THR A 61 -19.11 31.45 10.37
CA THR A 61 -18.60 32.60 11.15
C THR A 61 -17.09 32.80 10.97
N ALA A 62 -16.30 31.73 10.97
CA ALA A 62 -14.84 31.82 10.84
C ALA A 62 -14.41 32.27 9.42
N CYS A 63 -15.11 31.81 8.38
CA CYS A 63 -14.81 32.16 7.00
C CYS A 63 -15.42 33.51 6.56
N GLY A 64 -16.46 33.98 7.26
CA GLY A 64 -17.17 35.23 6.93
C GLY A 64 -17.63 35.28 5.47
N ASP A 65 -17.41 36.41 4.82
CA ASP A 65 -17.80 36.66 3.42
C ASP A 65 -17.16 35.72 2.38
N ASN A 66 -16.12 34.96 2.77
CA ASN A 66 -15.48 34.00 1.88
C ASN A 66 -16.18 32.63 1.88
N PHE A 67 -17.07 32.36 2.84
CA PHE A 67 -17.67 31.03 3.00
C PHE A 67 -18.33 30.55 1.70
N ASP A 68 -19.25 31.32 1.12
CA ASP A 68 -20.00 30.90 -0.07
C ASP A 68 -19.06 30.72 -1.29
N LYS A 69 -17.99 31.52 -1.39
CA LYS A 69 -16.97 31.37 -2.44
C LYS A 69 -16.18 30.08 -2.28
N ILE A 70 -15.78 29.74 -1.06
CA ILE A 70 -15.06 28.51 -0.74
C ILE A 70 -15.96 27.30 -1.00
N GLN A 71 -17.21 27.33 -0.55
CA GLN A 71 -18.18 26.25 -0.76
C GLN A 71 -18.43 26.03 -2.26
N SER A 72 -18.61 27.11 -3.03
CA SER A 72 -18.77 27.04 -4.49
C SER A 72 -17.51 26.48 -5.19
N ALA A 73 -16.32 26.92 -4.78
CA ALA A 73 -15.06 26.38 -5.31
C ALA A 73 -14.90 24.89 -4.98
N PHE A 74 -15.26 24.45 -3.78
CA PHE A 74 -15.24 23.04 -3.41
C PHE A 74 -16.20 22.22 -4.28
N ALA A 75 -17.44 22.67 -4.46
CA ALA A 75 -18.41 22.02 -5.33
C ALA A 75 -17.91 21.92 -6.77
N GLY A 76 -17.27 22.98 -7.29
CA GLY A 76 -16.65 22.98 -8.62
C GLY A 76 -15.45 22.05 -8.78
N GLN A 77 -14.84 21.59 -7.68
CA GLN A 77 -13.71 20.65 -7.66
C GLN A 77 -14.12 19.23 -7.26
N ALA A 78 -15.39 18.98 -6.96
CA ALA A 78 -15.87 17.71 -6.38
C ALA A 78 -15.42 16.48 -7.18
N GLN A 79 -15.53 16.52 -8.52
CA GLN A 79 -15.09 15.43 -9.39
C GLN A 79 -13.58 15.17 -9.30
N SER A 80 -12.75 16.23 -9.32
CA SER A 80 -11.30 16.08 -9.21
C SER A 80 -10.88 15.56 -7.83
N ILE A 81 -11.61 15.96 -6.78
CA ILE A 81 -11.40 15.44 -5.42
C ILE A 81 -11.74 13.95 -5.37
N ALA A 82 -12.87 13.54 -5.96
CA ALA A 82 -13.30 12.15 -6.02
C ALA A 82 -12.28 11.26 -6.77
N GLU A 83 -11.77 11.71 -7.91
CA GLU A 83 -10.75 10.99 -8.67
C GLU A 83 -9.47 10.78 -7.85
N LYS A 84 -8.97 11.82 -7.18
CA LYS A 84 -7.79 11.73 -6.32
C LYS A 84 -8.02 10.82 -5.12
N LEU A 85 -9.20 10.86 -4.52
CA LEU A 85 -9.56 9.97 -3.42
C LEU A 85 -9.60 8.51 -3.89
N ALA A 86 -10.16 8.26 -5.07
CA ALA A 86 -10.19 6.93 -5.68
C ALA A 86 -8.78 6.39 -5.97
N ASP A 87 -7.86 7.22 -6.47
CA ASP A 87 -6.45 6.82 -6.63
C ASP A 87 -5.82 6.45 -5.29
N ALA A 88 -5.99 7.30 -4.27
CA ALA A 88 -5.42 7.07 -2.96
C ALA A 88 -5.95 5.78 -2.29
N VAL A 89 -7.23 5.47 -2.48
CA VAL A 89 -7.84 4.22 -1.96
C VAL A 89 -7.27 3.00 -2.68
N ILE A 90 -7.17 3.05 -4.01
CA ILE A 90 -6.61 1.94 -4.80
C ILE A 90 -5.13 1.73 -4.44
N ASP A 91 -4.35 2.80 -4.30
CA ASP A 91 -2.94 2.70 -3.96
C ASP A 91 -2.74 2.13 -2.55
N ALA A 92 -3.58 2.53 -1.59
CA ALA A 92 -3.55 1.97 -0.23
C ALA A 92 -3.89 0.47 -0.22
N ASP A 93 -4.94 0.06 -0.94
CA ASP A 93 -5.34 -1.35 -1.04
C ASP A 93 -4.26 -2.20 -1.72
N LYS A 94 -3.69 -1.71 -2.83
CA LYS A 94 -2.55 -2.37 -3.49
C LYS A 94 -1.34 -2.50 -2.57
N ALA A 95 -1.01 -1.47 -1.80
CA ALA A 95 0.12 -1.50 -0.88
C ALA A 95 -0.09 -2.53 0.24
N GLU A 96 -1.32 -2.72 0.71
CA GLU A 96 -1.65 -3.78 1.68
C GLU A 96 -1.40 -5.17 1.09
N VAL A 97 -1.90 -5.43 -0.12
CA VAL A 97 -1.69 -6.71 -0.82
C VAL A 97 -0.21 -6.93 -1.16
N GLU A 98 0.51 -5.88 -1.58
CA GLU A 98 1.95 -5.92 -1.79
C GLU A 98 2.69 -6.35 -0.50
N GLY A 99 2.29 -5.82 0.66
CA GLY A 99 2.82 -6.21 1.96
C GLY A 99 2.60 -7.70 2.29
N GLN A 100 1.46 -8.27 1.90
CA GLN A 100 1.17 -9.70 2.05
C GLN A 100 2.06 -10.55 1.13
N VAL A 101 2.25 -10.13 -0.12
CA VAL A 101 3.17 -10.80 -1.06
C VAL A 101 4.60 -10.73 -0.55
N GLN A 102 5.04 -9.56 -0.09
CA GLN A 102 6.35 -9.35 0.49
C GLN A 102 6.57 -10.28 1.70
N THR A 103 5.59 -10.36 2.59
CA THR A 103 5.61 -11.29 3.73
C THR A 103 5.77 -12.73 3.28
N TYR A 104 5.01 -13.15 2.26
CA TYR A 104 5.12 -14.50 1.72
C TYR A 104 6.53 -14.79 1.17
N VAL A 105 7.07 -13.93 0.30
CA VAL A 105 8.40 -14.15 -0.31
C VAL A 105 9.53 -14.03 0.71
N ASP A 106 9.38 -13.21 1.75
CA ASP A 106 10.36 -13.13 2.83
C ASP A 106 10.44 -14.40 3.66
N ASN A 107 9.32 -15.11 3.81
CA ASN A 107 9.26 -16.38 4.53
C ASN A 107 9.58 -17.60 3.64
N LEU A 108 9.88 -17.41 2.35
CA LEU A 108 10.42 -18.49 1.53
C LEU A 108 11.80 -18.92 2.05
N GLN A 109 11.95 -20.23 2.23
CA GLN A 109 13.19 -20.88 2.64
C GLN A 109 13.45 -22.11 1.77
N TYR A 110 14.72 -22.39 1.50
CA TYR A 110 15.10 -23.61 0.83
C TYR A 110 15.16 -24.75 1.84
N LYS A 111 14.32 -25.78 1.65
CA LYS A 111 14.09 -26.90 2.59
C LYS A 111 15.36 -27.68 2.97
N HIS A 112 16.43 -27.57 2.19
CA HIS A 112 17.70 -28.27 2.38
C HIS A 112 18.88 -27.34 2.64
N SER A 113 18.64 -26.06 2.96
CA SER A 113 19.71 -25.08 3.18
C SER A 113 20.52 -25.39 4.43
N VAL A 114 21.81 -25.00 4.41
CA VAL A 114 22.69 -25.01 5.58
C VAL A 114 22.44 -23.78 6.48
N ASP A 115 21.66 -22.80 6.00
CA ASP A 115 21.20 -21.61 6.72
C ASP A 115 19.66 -21.65 6.85
N ASN A 116 19.18 -21.93 8.07
CA ASN A 116 17.77 -22.14 8.41
C ASN A 116 16.97 -20.81 8.55
N GLY A 117 17.34 -19.77 7.80
CA GLY A 117 16.66 -18.47 7.85
C GLY A 117 16.95 -17.66 9.11
N GLN A 118 18.03 -17.96 9.85
CA GLN A 118 18.38 -17.27 11.11
C GLN A 118 19.07 -15.92 10.89
N ASP A 119 19.65 -15.67 9.71
CA ASP A 119 20.34 -14.41 9.41
C ASP A 119 19.37 -13.23 9.14
N LYS A 120 18.07 -13.50 9.03
CA LYS A 120 17.04 -12.46 9.08
C LYS A 120 16.49 -12.37 10.50
N VAL A 121 17.27 -11.75 11.40
CA VAL A 121 16.66 -11.08 12.55
C VAL A 121 15.72 -10.03 11.96
N SER A 122 14.42 -10.34 12.02
CA SER A 122 13.35 -9.40 11.76
C SER A 122 13.62 -8.13 12.57
N ALA A 123 13.91 -7.02 11.90
CA ALA A 123 14.00 -5.71 12.55
C ALA A 123 12.64 -5.27 13.18
N ALA A 124 11.57 -6.04 12.96
CA ALA A 124 10.27 -5.85 13.60
C ALA A 124 10.08 -6.65 14.90
N GLN A 125 11.01 -7.54 15.30
CA GLN A 125 10.89 -8.34 16.53
C GLN A 125 11.67 -7.81 17.74
N VAL A 126 12.30 -6.62 17.66
CA VAL A 126 12.99 -6.00 18.81
C VAL A 126 12.13 -4.91 19.49
N ALA A 127 10.89 -4.67 19.05
CA ALA A 127 9.99 -3.69 19.68
C ALA A 127 9.02 -4.27 20.72
N GLU A 128 9.00 -5.60 20.93
CA GLU A 128 8.22 -6.24 22.00
C GLU A 128 9.09 -7.24 22.77
N ALA A 129 10.04 -6.72 23.55
CA ALA A 129 10.46 -7.35 24.79
C ALA A 129 11.29 -6.35 25.64
N VAL A 130 10.72 -6.01 26.80
CA VAL A 130 11.25 -5.26 27.96
C VAL A 130 11.01 -3.76 27.96
#